data_AF-A0A0L0UKP6-F1
#
_entry.id   AF-A0A0L0UKP6-F1
#
_cell.length_a   1.000
_cell.length_b   1.000
_cell.length_c   1.000
_cell.angle_alpha   90.00
_cell.angle_beta   90.00
_cell.angle_gamma   90.00
#
_symmetry.space_group_name_H-M   'P 1'
#
loop_
_entity.id
_entity.type
_entity.pdbx_description
1 polymer ?
#
loop_
_entity_poly.entity_id
_entity_poly.type
_entity_poly.pdbx_seq_one_letter_code
_entity_poly.pdbx_strand_id
1 'polypeptide(L)'
;MPHWLLKKFRLALRRRQETREQLDQLLSKQNPFKIRGRNYTISYFQKQWKHQQTFRADHTDGEQDRRDKLIKIYEHEGTLTTLRERLLDPELHLLPEKDIKKIIKSIEKVAAKLKADAEGVENLPSGDEN
;
A
#
# COMPACT_ATOMS: atom_id res chain seq x y z
N MET A 1 -46.75 9.25 15.43
CA MET A 1 -45.34 9.19 14.96
C MET A 1 -45.30 9.22 13.44
N PRO A 2 -44.51 10.09 12.80
CA PRO A 2 -44.42 10.16 11.34
C PRO A 2 -43.95 8.83 10.71
N HIS A 3 -44.53 8.45 9.57
CA HIS A 3 -44.24 7.16 8.92
C HIS A 3 -42.75 6.94 8.61
N TRP A 4 -42.05 7.99 8.19
CA TRP A 4 -40.62 7.94 7.89
C TRP A 4 -39.76 7.66 9.13
N LEU A 5 -40.17 8.15 10.31
CA LEU A 5 -39.46 7.93 11.57
C LEU A 5 -39.59 6.48 12.04
N LEU A 6 -40.80 5.93 11.92
CA LEU A 6 -41.08 4.53 12.22
C LEU A 6 -40.28 3.58 11.31
N LYS A 7 -40.14 3.93 10.02
CA LYS A 7 -39.29 3.20 9.07
C LYS A 7 -37.81 3.23 9.48
N LYS A 8 -37.28 4.41 9.84
CA LYS A 8 -35.89 4.54 10.34
C LYS A 8 -35.67 3.76 11.63
N PHE A 9 -36.62 3.79 12.55
CA PHE A 9 -36.56 3.05 13.82
C PHE A 9 -36.53 1.53 13.58
N ARG A 10 -37.42 1.00 12.74
CA ARG A 10 -37.40 -0.42 12.37
C ARG A 10 -36.10 -0.83 11.70
N LEU A 11 -35.57 0.02 10.81
CA LEU A 11 -34.28 -0.23 10.16
C LEU A 11 -33.12 -0.23 11.18
N ALA A 12 -33.13 0.68 12.14
CA ALA A 12 -32.12 0.74 13.20
C ALA A 12 -32.18 -0.51 14.10
N LEU A 13 -33.38 -0.99 14.45
CA LEU A 13 -33.53 -2.23 15.20
C LEU A 13 -32.99 -3.43 14.43
N ARG A 14 -33.33 -3.55 13.14
CA ARG A 14 -32.81 -4.63 12.29
C ARG A 14 -31.29 -4.60 12.21
N ARG A 15 -30.70 -3.44 11.91
CA ARG A 15 -29.24 -3.27 11.87
C ARG A 15 -28.58 -3.62 13.19
N ARG A 16 -29.17 -3.19 14.31
CA ARG A 16 -28.65 -3.54 15.65
C ARG A 16 -28.61 -5.05 15.86
N GLN A 17 -29.66 -5.76 15.44
CA GLN A 17 -29.71 -7.21 15.55
C GLN A 17 -28.67 -7.88 14.65
N GLU A 18 -28.59 -7.49 13.38
CA GLU A 18 -27.58 -7.99 12.43
C GLU A 18 -26.16 -7.78 12.97
N THR A 19 -25.85 -6.59 13.47
CA THR A 19 -24.54 -6.28 14.05
C THR A 19 -24.25 -7.11 15.31
N ARG A 20 -25.27 -7.37 16.14
CA ARG A 20 -25.10 -8.20 17.33
C ARG A 20 -24.79 -9.65 16.94
N GLU A 21 -25.54 -10.21 15.99
CA GLU A 21 -25.31 -11.56 15.48
C GLU A 21 -23.92 -11.71 14.87
N GLN A 22 -23.46 -10.72 14.09
CA GLN A 22 -22.11 -10.68 13.56
C GLN A 22 -21.04 -10.62 14.66
N LEU A 23 -21.24 -9.79 15.68
CA LEU A 23 -20.30 -9.69 16.80
C LEU A 23 -20.23 -11.00 17.58
N ASP A 24 -21.37 -11.64 17.85
CA ASP A 24 -21.44 -12.92 18.54
C ASP A 24 -20.71 -14.03 17.75
N GLN A 25 -20.85 -14.04 16.41
CA GLN A 25 -20.09 -14.94 15.54
C GLN A 25 -18.57 -14.68 15.57
N LEU A 26 -18.13 -13.43 15.73
CA LEU A 26 -16.71 -13.11 15.81
C LEU A 26 -16.13 -13.49 17.18
N LEU A 27 -16.89 -13.28 18.25
CA LEU A 27 -16.49 -13.64 19.62
C LEU A 27 -16.54 -15.15 19.88
N SER A 28 -17.24 -15.93 19.05
CA SER A 28 -17.21 -17.39 19.12
C SER A 28 -16.01 -18.02 18.39
N LYS A 29 -15.33 -17.26 17.52
CA LYS A 29 -14.14 -17.73 16.80
C LYS A 29 -12.89 -17.71 17.66
N GLN A 30 -12.07 -18.74 17.50
CA GLN A 30 -10.77 -18.85 18.14
C GLN A 30 -9.81 -17.77 17.61
N ASN A 31 -9.06 -17.13 18.50
CA ASN A 31 -8.04 -16.15 18.16
C ASN A 31 -6.69 -16.87 17.95
N PRO A 32 -6.16 -16.94 16.72
CA PRO A 32 -4.90 -17.60 16.42
C PRO A 32 -3.69 -16.84 16.98
N PHE A 33 -3.84 -15.55 17.26
CA PHE A 33 -2.78 -14.69 17.81
C PHE A 33 -2.64 -14.80 19.34
N LYS A 34 -3.34 -15.74 19.98
CA LYS A 34 -3.26 -16.01 21.41
C LYS A 34 -2.82 -17.44 21.66
N ILE A 35 -1.72 -17.57 22.41
CA ILE A 35 -1.00 -18.83 22.74
C ILE A 35 -1.90 -19.94 23.32
N ARG A 36 -3.05 -19.61 23.90
CA ARG A 36 -3.95 -20.57 24.58
C ARG A 36 -5.27 -20.84 23.85
N GLY A 37 -5.35 -20.56 22.54
CA GLY A 37 -6.55 -20.89 21.77
C GLY A 37 -7.83 -20.26 22.32
N ARG A 38 -7.73 -19.07 22.92
CA ARG A 38 -8.89 -18.33 23.42
C ARG A 38 -9.62 -17.68 22.25
N ASN A 39 -10.93 -17.51 22.37
CA ASN A 39 -11.69 -16.77 21.37
C ASN A 39 -11.34 -15.28 21.34
N TYR A 40 -11.76 -14.60 20.28
CA TYR A 40 -11.65 -13.16 20.20
C TYR A 40 -12.43 -12.46 21.32
N THR A 41 -11.94 -11.30 21.74
CA THR A 41 -12.58 -10.47 22.76
C THR A 41 -12.90 -9.09 22.20
N ILE A 42 -13.92 -8.44 22.76
CA ILE A 42 -14.25 -7.06 22.40
C ILE A 42 -13.04 -6.14 22.64
N SER A 43 -12.31 -6.34 23.73
CA SER A 43 -11.09 -5.59 24.04
C SER A 43 -9.97 -5.79 23.02
N TYR A 44 -9.87 -6.97 22.41
CA TYR A 44 -8.92 -7.22 21.33
C TYR A 44 -9.29 -6.41 20.09
N PHE A 45 -10.56 -6.46 19.66
CA PHE A 45 -11.01 -5.69 18.50
C PHE A 45 -10.89 -4.18 18.73
N GLN A 46 -11.18 -3.66 19.91
CA GLN A 46 -10.98 -2.25 20.24
C GLN A 46 -9.51 -1.84 20.16
N LYS A 47 -8.59 -2.68 20.66
CA LYS A 47 -7.15 -2.44 20.56
C LYS A 47 -6.68 -2.46 19.10
N GLN A 48 -7.13 -3.45 18.32
CA GLN A 48 -6.83 -3.53 16.89
C GLN A 48 -7.38 -2.34 16.12
N TRP A 49 -8.61 -1.91 16.41
CA TRP A 49 -9.21 -0.72 15.80
C TRP A 49 -8.41 0.55 16.10
N LYS A 50 -8.02 0.76 17.36
CA LYS A 50 -7.15 1.88 17.73
C LYS A 50 -5.82 1.82 17.01
N HIS A 51 -5.19 0.64 16.99
CA HIS A 51 -3.94 0.44 16.29
C HIS A 51 -4.08 0.70 14.79
N GLN A 52 -5.19 0.31 14.14
CA GLN A 52 -5.45 0.62 12.73
C GLN A 52 -5.70 2.11 12.50
N GLN A 53 -6.39 2.79 13.42
CA GLN A 53 -6.60 4.23 13.35
C GLN A 53 -5.28 5.01 13.49
N THR A 54 -4.41 4.57 14.38
CA THR A 54 -3.09 5.20 14.59
C THR A 54 -2.01 4.60 13.69
N PHE A 55 -2.29 3.54 12.93
CA PHE A 55 -1.30 2.84 12.10
C PHE A 55 -0.58 3.80 11.14
N ARG A 56 -1.31 4.75 10.55
CA ARG A 56 -0.76 5.78 9.66
C ARG A 56 -0.03 6.90 10.39
N ALA A 57 -0.31 7.11 11.68
CA ALA A 57 0.36 8.10 12.52
C ALA A 57 1.59 7.51 13.23
N ASP A 58 1.57 6.20 13.51
CA ASP A 58 2.60 5.45 14.23
C ASP A 58 3.63 4.83 13.28
N HIS A 59 3.29 4.56 12.01
CA HIS A 59 4.30 4.26 10.99
C HIS A 59 5.09 5.53 10.71
N THR A 60 6.31 5.51 11.22
CA THR A 60 7.27 6.60 11.17
C THR A 60 7.38 7.11 9.73
N ASP A 61 7.25 8.42 9.53
CA ASP A 61 7.42 9.08 8.22
C ASP A 61 8.63 8.54 7.44
N GLY A 62 9.69 8.13 8.14
CA GLY A 62 10.88 7.50 7.56
C GLY A 62 10.67 6.15 6.85
N GLU A 63 9.77 5.27 7.30
CA GLU A 63 9.47 4.03 6.59
C GLU A 63 8.63 4.27 5.34
N GLN A 64 7.70 5.21 5.41
CA GLN A 64 6.90 5.63 4.26
C GLN A 64 7.79 6.34 3.23
N ASP A 65 8.66 7.24 3.67
CA ASP A 65 9.67 7.88 2.83
C ASP A 65 10.61 6.86 2.19
N ARG A 66 11.03 5.83 2.94
CA ARG A 66 11.85 4.73 2.40
C ARG A 66 11.08 3.94 1.34
N ARG A 67 9.82 3.59 1.57
CA ARG A 67 8.96 2.91 0.59
C ARG A 67 8.77 3.76 -0.66
N ASP A 68 8.49 5.04 -0.50
CA ASP A 68 8.27 5.96 -1.62
C ASP A 68 9.55 6.16 -2.44
N LYS A 69 10.72 6.21 -1.80
CA LYS A 69 12.02 6.20 -2.50
C LYS A 69 12.25 4.90 -3.27
N LEU A 70 11.95 3.74 -2.67
CA LEU A 70 12.10 2.45 -3.35
C LEU A 70 11.15 2.32 -4.55
N ILE A 71 9.90 2.77 -4.43
CA ILE A 71 8.93 2.78 -5.53
C ILE A 71 9.47 3.59 -6.71
N LYS A 72 10.01 4.79 -6.46
CA LYS A 72 10.61 5.63 -7.51
C LYS A 72 11.78 4.94 -8.22
N ILE A 73 12.64 4.25 -7.48
CA ILE A 73 13.74 3.47 -8.06
C ILE A 73 13.18 2.39 -8.99
N TYR A 74 12.20 1.60 -8.54
CA TYR A 74 11.61 0.54 -9.36
C TYR A 74 10.91 1.10 -10.62
N GLU A 75 10.22 2.24 -10.52
CA GLU A 75 9.63 2.90 -11.69
C GLU A 75 10.72 3.37 -12.68
N HIS A 76 11.83 3.92 -12.18
CA HIS A 76 12.97 4.30 -13.01
C HIS A 76 13.66 3.10 -13.66
N GLU A 77 13.75 1.96 -12.97
CA GLU A 77 14.26 0.71 -13.56
C GLU A 77 13.34 0.21 -14.68
N GLY A 78 12.02 0.17 -14.45
CA GLY A 78 11.04 -0.26 -15.46
C GLY A 78 11.00 0.65 -16.69
N THR A 79 11.19 1.96 -16.51
CA THR A 79 11.32 2.88 -17.65
C THR A 79 12.63 2.70 -18.40
N LEU A 80 13.73 2.33 -17.73
CA LEU A 80 14.98 1.99 -18.43
C LEU A 80 14.88 0.68 -19.20
N THR A 81 14.26 -0.36 -18.65
CA THR A 81 14.09 -1.64 -19.36
C THR A 81 13.28 -1.46 -20.62
N THR A 82 12.13 -0.79 -20.54
CA THR A 82 11.29 -0.49 -21.71
C THR A 82 12.01 0.36 -22.76
N LEU A 83 12.77 1.38 -22.35
CA LEU A 83 13.56 2.19 -23.30
C LEU A 83 14.70 1.40 -23.94
N ARG A 84 15.34 0.48 -23.20
CA ARG A 84 16.39 -0.42 -23.73
C ARG A 84 15.81 -1.46 -24.68
N GLU A 85 14.68 -2.06 -24.35
CA GLU A 85 13.96 -2.98 -25.24
C GLU A 85 13.59 -2.29 -26.55
N ARG A 86 13.14 -1.04 -26.48
CA ARG A 86 12.86 -0.23 -27.66
C ARG A 86 14.09 0.05 -28.51
N LEU A 87 15.29 0.06 -27.93
CA LEU A 87 16.55 0.16 -28.67
C LEU A 87 16.97 -1.16 -29.35
N LEU A 88 16.44 -2.29 -28.88
CA LEU A 88 16.67 -3.62 -29.44
C LEU A 88 15.61 -4.00 -30.48
N ASP A 89 14.60 -3.15 -30.69
CA ASP A 89 13.53 -3.37 -31.64
C ASP A 89 14.10 -3.49 -33.08
N PRO A 90 13.85 -4.60 -33.79
CA PRO A 90 14.26 -4.78 -35.17
C PRO A 90 13.82 -3.63 -36.08
N GLU A 91 12.70 -2.98 -35.80
CA GLU A 91 12.15 -1.86 -36.57
C GLU A 91 12.80 -0.50 -36.25
N LEU A 92 13.76 -0.45 -35.33
CA LEU A 92 14.41 0.80 -34.93
C LEU A 92 15.08 1.54 -36.10
N HIS A 93 15.57 0.81 -37.10
CA HIS A 93 16.16 1.41 -38.30
C HIS A 93 15.15 2.20 -39.17
N LEU A 94 13.85 1.98 -38.97
CA LEU A 94 12.77 2.74 -39.61
C LEU A 94 12.50 4.08 -38.92
N LEU A 95 13.01 4.27 -37.70
CA LEU A 95 12.84 5.51 -36.95
C LEU A 95 13.84 6.57 -37.43
N PRO A 96 13.42 7.85 -37.52
CA PRO A 96 14.33 8.95 -37.78
C PRO A 96 15.44 9.04 -36.73
N GLU A 97 16.66 9.40 -37.16
CA GLU A 97 17.82 9.54 -36.28
C GLU A 97 17.59 10.51 -35.10
N LYS A 98 16.77 11.55 -35.34
CA LYS A 98 16.33 12.50 -34.30
C LYS A 98 15.55 11.82 -33.16
N ASP A 99 14.78 10.79 -33.47
CA ASP A 99 13.93 10.09 -32.50
C ASP A 99 14.73 9.02 -31.76
N ILE A 100 15.70 8.38 -32.43
CA ILE A 100 16.72 7.53 -31.78
C ILE A 100 17.54 8.36 -30.78
N LYS A 101 18.02 9.55 -31.17
CA LYS A 101 18.75 10.47 -30.27
C LYS A 101 17.90 10.90 -29.07
N LYS A 102 16.58 11.07 -29.22
CA LYS A 102 15.68 11.34 -28.09
C LYS A 102 15.59 10.16 -27.13
N ILE A 103 15.51 8.93 -27.65
CA ILE A 103 15.47 7.71 -26.81
C ILE A 103 16.76 7.59 -26.00
N ILE A 104 17.93 7.77 -26.62
CA ILE A 104 19.22 7.74 -25.93
C ILE A 104 19.28 8.82 -24.84
N LYS A 105 18.91 10.06 -25.17
CA LYS A 105 18.86 11.16 -24.21
C LYS A 105 17.90 10.90 -23.05
N SER A 106 16.76 10.22 -23.30
CA SER A 106 15.85 9.82 -22.23
C SER A 106 16.45 8.73 -21.32
N ILE A 107 17.18 7.77 -21.88
CA ILE A 107 17.88 6.74 -21.10
C ILE A 107 18.94 7.38 -20.20
N GLU A 108 19.78 8.26 -20.73
CA GLU A 108 20.79 9.00 -19.96
C GLU A 108 20.15 9.76 -18.80
N LYS A 109 19.03 10.45 -19.06
CA LYS A 109 18.30 11.21 -18.05
C LYS A 109 17.70 10.33 -16.96
N VAL A 110 17.06 9.21 -17.32
CA VAL A 110 16.47 8.28 -16.33
C VAL A 110 17.56 7.57 -15.53
N ALA A 111 18.66 7.16 -16.18
CA ALA A 111 19.81 6.55 -15.50
C ALA A 111 20.47 7.51 -14.48
N ALA A 112 20.61 8.79 -14.82
CA ALA A 112 21.12 9.80 -13.90
C ALA A 112 20.20 10.00 -12.68
N LYS A 113 18.87 9.98 -12.88
CA LYS A 113 17.90 10.07 -11.78
C LYS A 113 17.94 8.84 -10.87
N LEU A 114 17.98 7.65 -11.48
CA LEU A 114 18.05 6.38 -10.74
C LEU A 114 19.30 6.31 -9.87
N LYS A 115 20.45 6.78 -10.39
CA LYS A 115 21.69 6.88 -9.61
C LYS A 115 21.53 7.81 -8.40
N ALA A 116 20.94 8.98 -8.59
CA ALA A 116 20.70 9.94 -7.50
C ALA A 116 19.72 9.39 -6.45
N ASP A 117 18.66 8.69 -6.87
CA ASP A 117 17.68 8.08 -5.97
C ASP A 117 18.27 6.90 -5.18
N ALA A 118 19.14 6.09 -5.80
CA ALA A 118 19.83 4.97 -5.16
C ALA A 118 20.82 5.43 -4.08
N GLU A 119 21.61 6.48 -4.34
CA GLU A 119 22.52 7.10 -3.35
C GLU A 119 21.76 7.65 -2.13
N GLY A 120 20.48 8.04 -2.30
CA GLY A 120 19.61 8.54 -1.22
C GLY A 120 18.97 7.45 -0.33
N VAL A 121 19.13 6.16 -0.67
CA VAL A 121 18.57 5.01 0.07
C VAL A 121 19.63 4.30 0.94
N GLU A 122 20.91 4.35 0.56
CA GLU A 122 22.03 3.70 1.30
C GLU A 122 22.24 4.26 2.72
N ASN A 123 21.73 5.47 3.00
CA ASN A 123 21.84 6.16 4.29
C ASN A 123 20.65 5.94 5.25
N LEU A 124 19.71 5.04 4.93
CA LEU A 124 18.54 4.79 5.78
C LEU A 124 18.77 3.55 6.67
N PRO A 125 18.60 3.66 8.00
CA PRO A 125 18.77 2.52 8.88
C PRO A 125 17.80 1.41 8.46
N SER A 126 18.33 0.20 8.26
CA SER A 126 17.51 -1.00 8.15
C SER A 126 16.76 -1.09 9.48
N GLY A 127 15.43 -0.99 9.42
CA GLY A 127 14.58 -1.19 10.59
C GLY A 127 14.83 -2.59 11.11
N ASP A 128 15.65 -2.68 12.15
CA ASP A 128 15.85 -3.91 12.91
C ASP A 128 14.50 -4.33 13.51
N GLU A 129 14.30 -5.64 13.42
CA GLU A 129 13.16 -6.43 13.86
C GLU A 129 12.69 -6.05 15.28
N ASN A 130 11.38 -5.88 15.46
CA ASN A 130 10.65 -6.19 16.69
C ASN A 130 9.18 -6.48 16.42
#